data_AF-A0A3M0GRD7-F1
#
_entry.id   AF-A0A3M0GRD7-F1
#
_cell.length_a   1.000
_cell.length_b   1.000
_cell.length_c   1.000
_cell.angle_alpha   90.00
_cell.angle_beta   90.00
_cell.angle_gamma   90.00
#
_symmetry.space_group_name_H-M   'P 1'
#
loop_
_entity.id
_entity.type
_entity.pdbx_description
1 polymer ?
#
loop_
_entity_poly.entity_id
_entity_poly.type
_entity_poly.pdbx_seq_one_letter_code
_entity_poly.pdbx_strand_id
1 'polypeptide(L)'
;MQVSVDLSVLMPQEEWEECQAEMPERLRIAGFRPVNIFASVVCPSPPTDGPLVQEYELGTGTQAGNTPLWRVIVNGDTTVPLPKVAPMVAECLPPTATWLGSVEIGHTEFAWSAEPVWSAESSEEN
;
A
#
# COMPACT_ATOMS: atom_id res chain seq x y z
N MET A 1 17.82 4.20 4.49
CA MET A 1 17.33 5.55 4.17
C MET A 1 15.86 5.53 4.51
N GLN A 2 15.44 6.44 5.39
CA GLN A 2 14.05 6.53 5.81
C GLN A 2 13.21 7.11 4.67
N VAL A 3 12.12 6.42 4.34
CA VAL A 3 11.21 6.78 3.26
C VAL A 3 9.76 6.48 3.65
N SER A 4 8.86 7.19 2.98
CA SER A 4 7.42 6.95 3.02
C SER A 4 6.93 6.67 1.61
N VAL A 5 6.20 5.57 1.45
CA VAL A 5 5.49 5.25 0.22
C VAL A 5 4.00 5.51 0.42
N ASP A 6 3.38 6.27 -0.47
CA ASP A 6 1.96 6.61 -0.42
C ASP A 6 1.29 6.23 -1.74
N LEU A 7 0.41 5.22 -1.68
CA LEU A 7 -0.25 4.62 -2.83
C LEU A 7 -1.77 4.80 -2.71
N SER A 8 -2.39 5.25 -3.79
CA SER A 8 -3.79 5.00 -4.08
C SER A 8 -3.91 3.64 -4.77
N VAL A 9 -4.69 2.73 -4.20
CA VAL A 9 -4.79 1.33 -4.64
C VAL A 9 -6.25 0.95 -4.84
N LEU A 10 -6.60 0.49 -6.04
CA LEU A 10 -7.88 -0.12 -6.31
C LEU A 10 -7.75 -1.64 -6.14
N MET A 11 -8.39 -2.18 -5.10
CA MET A 11 -8.38 -3.61 -4.79
C MET A 11 -9.61 -4.00 -3.96
N PRO A 12 -10.15 -5.23 -4.13
CA PRO A 12 -11.19 -5.77 -3.27
C PRO A 12 -10.75 -5.81 -1.80
N GLN A 13 -11.71 -5.64 -0.89
CA GLN A 13 -11.44 -5.75 0.55
C GLN A 13 -10.95 -7.14 0.95
N GLU A 14 -11.54 -8.19 0.37
CA GLU A 14 -11.15 -9.58 0.64
C GLU A 14 -9.68 -9.84 0.30
N GLU A 15 -9.21 -9.35 -0.85
CA GLU A 15 -7.80 -9.50 -1.25
C GLU A 15 -6.84 -8.73 -0.35
N TRP A 16 -7.24 -7.54 0.12
CA TRP A 16 -6.47 -6.80 1.11
C TRP A 16 -6.34 -7.58 2.42
N GLU A 17 -7.46 -8.11 2.92
CA GLU A 17 -7.51 -8.88 4.16
C GLU A 17 -6.63 -10.14 4.09
N GLU A 18 -6.59 -10.79 2.93
CA GLU A 18 -5.72 -11.94 2.66
C GLU A 18 -4.23 -11.56 2.62
N CYS A 19 -3.85 -10.44 1.99
CA CYS A 19 -2.45 -10.10 1.81
C CYS A 19 -1.81 -9.32 2.98
N GLN A 20 -2.60 -8.59 3.77
CA GLN A 20 -2.08 -7.62 4.75
C GLN A 20 -1.17 -8.26 5.82
N ALA A 21 -1.46 -9.50 6.23
CA ALA A 21 -0.69 -10.19 7.26
C ALA A 21 0.72 -10.57 6.79
N GLU A 22 0.89 -10.85 5.50
CA GLU A 22 2.16 -11.26 4.90
C GLU A 22 2.97 -10.08 4.37
N MET A 23 2.32 -8.94 4.11
CA MET A 23 2.94 -7.75 3.52
C MET A 23 4.23 -7.30 4.24
N PRO A 24 4.30 -7.23 5.59
CA PRO A 24 5.54 -6.82 6.27
C PRO A 24 6.74 -7.72 5.96
N GLU A 25 6.52 -9.03 5.86
CA GLU A 25 7.58 -9.99 5.58
C GLU A 25 7.99 -9.95 4.10
N ARG A 26 7.02 -9.82 3.18
CA ARG A 26 7.30 -9.63 1.75
C ARG A 26 8.16 -8.38 1.51
N LEU A 27 7.85 -7.28 2.20
CA LEU A 27 8.65 -6.05 2.16
C LEU A 27 10.09 -6.30 2.62
N ARG A 28 10.30 -7.03 3.72
CA ARG A 28 11.64 -7.36 4.24
C ARG A 28 12.45 -8.16 3.24
N ILE A 29 11.85 -9.19 2.63
CA ILE A 29 12.48 -10.00 1.59
C ILE A 29 12.88 -9.13 0.39
N ALA A 30 12.07 -8.14 0.04
CA ALA A 30 12.32 -7.21 -1.06
C ALA A 30 13.34 -6.09 -0.72
N GLY A 31 13.90 -6.06 0.49
CA GLY A 31 14.90 -5.07 0.91
C GLY A 31 14.31 -3.78 1.52
N PHE A 32 13.07 -3.84 2.01
CA PHE A 32 12.41 -2.76 2.73
C PHE A 32 12.10 -3.19 4.16
N ARG A 33 12.51 -2.42 5.16
CA ARG A 33 12.21 -2.67 6.56
C ARG A 33 11.04 -1.77 6.97
N PRO A 34 9.79 -2.26 6.97
CA PRO A 34 8.65 -1.43 7.35
C PRO A 34 8.69 -1.11 8.84
N VAL A 35 8.33 0.13 9.16
CA VAL A 35 8.13 0.65 10.53
C VAL A 35 6.64 0.64 10.86
N ASN A 36 5.80 1.13 9.95
CA ASN A 36 4.35 0.99 10.05
C ASN A 36 3.70 1.02 8.67
N ILE A 37 2.52 0.42 8.61
CA ILE A 37 1.65 0.35 7.43
C ILE A 37 0.30 0.91 7.85
N PHE A 38 -0.22 1.82 7.06
CA PHE A 38 -1.58 2.33 7.15
C PHE A 38 -2.33 1.93 5.89
N ALA A 39 -3.58 1.49 6.04
CA ALA A 39 -4.47 1.25 4.93
C ALA A 39 -5.88 1.71 5.31
N SER A 40 -6.50 2.51 4.45
CA SER A 40 -7.87 2.98 4.67
C SER A 40 -8.61 3.15 3.35
N VAL A 41 -9.89 2.80 3.34
CA VAL A 41 -10.78 3.07 2.21
C VAL A 41 -11.07 4.57 2.16
N VAL A 42 -10.60 5.22 1.09
CA VAL A 42 -10.83 6.67 0.85
C VAL A 42 -12.03 6.91 -0.05
N CYS A 43 -12.42 5.93 -0.87
CA CYS A 43 -13.63 5.97 -1.67
C CYS A 43 -14.21 4.56 -1.85
N PRO A 44 -15.36 4.22 -1.26
CA PRO A 44 -15.96 2.89 -1.38
C PRO A 44 -16.42 2.55 -2.82
N SER A 45 -16.69 3.56 -3.63
CA SER A 45 -17.16 3.42 -5.02
C SER A 45 -16.55 4.54 -5.86
N PRO A 46 -15.34 4.35 -6.41
CA PRO A 46 -14.67 5.37 -7.20
C PRO A 46 -15.40 5.63 -8.54
N PRO A 47 -15.22 6.82 -9.15
CA PRO A 47 -15.77 7.12 -10.47
C PRO A 47 -15.30 6.14 -11.53
N THR A 48 -16.21 5.70 -12.41
CA THR A 48 -15.91 4.69 -13.46
C THR A 48 -14.93 5.19 -14.52
N ASP A 49 -14.80 6.51 -14.67
CA ASP A 49 -13.84 7.15 -15.56
C ASP A 49 -12.49 7.43 -14.88
N GLY A 50 -12.31 7.02 -13.62
CA GLY A 50 -11.05 7.16 -12.90
C GLY A 50 -9.92 6.33 -13.54
N PRO A 51 -8.68 6.82 -13.55
CA PRO A 51 -7.56 6.13 -14.20
C PRO A 51 -7.30 4.74 -13.62
N LEU A 52 -7.39 4.58 -12.30
CA LEU A 52 -7.22 3.28 -11.64
C LEU A 52 -8.34 2.29 -11.98
N VAL A 53 -9.56 2.78 -12.17
CA VAL A 53 -10.70 1.94 -12.58
C VAL A 53 -10.47 1.42 -13.99
N GLN A 54 -10.12 2.29 -14.94
CA GLN A 54 -9.85 1.88 -16.31
C GLN A 54 -8.72 0.86 -16.42
N GLU A 55 -7.61 1.09 -15.72
CA GLU A 55 -6.46 0.17 -15.69
C GLU A 55 -6.82 -1.18 -15.04
N TYR A 56 -7.60 -1.17 -13.95
CA TYR A 56 -8.06 -2.40 -13.31
C TYR A 56 -8.98 -3.22 -14.22
N GLU A 57 -9.94 -2.57 -14.88
CA GLU A 57 -10.85 -3.24 -15.81
C GLU A 57 -10.11 -3.82 -17.02
N LEU A 58 -9.11 -3.09 -17.52
CA LEU A 58 -8.24 -3.56 -18.59
C LEU A 58 -7.38 -4.75 -18.16
N GLY A 59 -6.80 -4.70 -16.96
CA GLY A 59 -5.90 -5.73 -16.46
C GLY A 59 -6.61 -7.03 -16.02
N THR A 60 -7.78 -6.92 -15.42
CA THR A 60 -8.55 -8.05 -14.88
C THR A 60 -9.61 -8.59 -15.85
N GLY A 61 -10.01 -7.80 -16.85
CA GLY A 61 -11.16 -8.09 -17.71
C GLY A 61 -12.51 -8.05 -17.00
N THR A 62 -12.54 -7.59 -15.75
CA THR A 62 -13.73 -7.52 -14.90
C THR A 62 -14.06 -6.06 -14.60
N GLN A 63 -15.35 -5.71 -14.62
CA GLN A 63 -15.80 -4.36 -14.25
C GLN A 63 -15.40 -4.06 -12.81
N ALA A 64 -14.85 -2.86 -12.55
CA ALA A 64 -14.39 -2.49 -11.23
C ALA A 64 -15.56 -2.39 -10.24
N GLY A 65 -16.77 -2.09 -10.71
CA GLY A 65 -18.00 -2.13 -9.91
C GLY A 65 -17.87 -1.35 -8.59
N ASN A 66 -18.07 -2.05 -7.47
CA ASN A 66 -17.95 -1.50 -6.11
C ASN A 66 -16.55 -1.77 -5.48
N THR A 67 -15.50 -1.93 -6.29
CA THR A 67 -14.15 -2.14 -5.76
C THR A 67 -13.69 -0.86 -5.07
N PRO A 68 -13.39 -0.90 -3.76
CA PRO A 68 -13.02 0.30 -3.03
C PRO A 68 -11.64 0.81 -3.45
N LEU A 69 -11.49 2.13 -3.42
CA LEU A 69 -10.20 2.80 -3.51
C LEU A 69 -9.62 2.96 -2.10
N TRP A 70 -8.43 2.40 -1.93
CA TRP A 70 -7.64 2.47 -0.71
C TRP A 70 -6.56 3.54 -0.83
N ARG A 71 -6.19 4.12 0.31
CA ARG A 71 -4.89 4.76 0.49
C ARG A 71 -4.04 3.88 1.39
N VAL A 72 -2.89 3.47 0.88
CA VAL A 72 -1.91 2.62 1.57
C VAL A 72 -0.63 3.44 1.77
N ILE A 73 -0.24 3.64 3.02
CA ILE A 73 1.01 4.30 3.38
C ILE A 73 1.93 3.28 4.05
N VAL A 74 3.15 3.15 3.52
CA VAL A 74 4.19 2.28 4.08
C VAL A 74 5.40 3.13 4.43
N ASN A 75 5.61 3.33 5.73
CA ASN A 75 6.80 3.98 6.24
C ASN A 75 7.86 2.95 6.56
N GLY A 76 9.12 3.26 6.27
CA GLY A 76 10.21 2.37 6.66
C GLY A 76 11.58 2.79 6.17
N ASP A 77 12.51 1.85 6.29
CA ASP A 77 13.88 2.01 5.85
C ASP A 77 14.18 1.13 4.64
N THR A 78 14.87 1.70 3.66
CA THR A 78 15.28 0.94 2.48
C THR A 78 16.74 1.19 2.08
N THR A 79 17.31 0.19 1.41
CA THR A 79 18.57 0.27 0.67
C THR A 79 18.34 0.30 -0.85
N VAL A 80 17.09 0.17 -1.29
CA VAL A 80 16.68 0.20 -2.69
C VAL A 80 16.73 1.65 -3.22
N PRO A 81 17.17 1.89 -4.46
CA PRO A 81 17.14 3.22 -5.07
C PRO A 81 15.71 3.80 -5.11
N LEU A 82 15.53 5.08 -4.74
CA LEU A 82 14.21 5.75 -4.65
C LEU A 82 13.25 5.41 -5.80
N PRO A 83 13.63 5.50 -7.09
CA PRO A 83 12.68 5.25 -8.18
C PRO A 83 12.09 3.84 -8.23
N LYS A 84 12.69 2.88 -7.50
CA LYS A 84 12.24 1.49 -7.44
C LYS A 84 11.43 1.17 -6.18
N VAL A 85 11.37 2.07 -5.20
CA VAL A 85 10.76 1.78 -3.89
C VAL A 85 9.25 1.64 -4.00
N ALA A 86 8.55 2.59 -4.62
CA ALA A 86 7.09 2.50 -4.78
C ALA A 86 6.66 1.26 -5.61
N PRO A 87 7.28 0.94 -6.76
CA PRO A 87 7.02 -0.32 -7.46
C PRO A 87 7.24 -1.57 -6.60
N MET A 88 8.32 -1.63 -5.83
CA MET A 88 8.61 -2.77 -4.95
C MET A 88 7.58 -2.93 -3.82
N VAL A 89 7.09 -1.82 -3.24
CA VAL A 89 5.98 -1.88 -2.28
C VAL A 89 4.71 -2.38 -2.97
N ALA A 90 4.44 -1.91 -4.19
CA ALA A 90 3.26 -2.34 -4.93
C ALA A 90 3.32 -3.81 -5.37
N GLU A 91 4.50 -4.37 -5.61
CA GLU A 91 4.68 -5.82 -5.82
C GLU A 91 4.25 -6.63 -4.59
N CYS A 92 4.15 -6.03 -3.40
CA CYS A 92 3.65 -6.66 -2.18
C CYS A 92 2.12 -6.59 -2.02
N LEU A 93 1.40 -5.93 -2.95
CA LEU A 93 -0.06 -5.92 -3.00
C LEU A 93 -0.60 -7.17 -3.72
N PRO A 94 -1.93 -7.37 -3.74
CA PRO A 94 -2.55 -8.42 -4.56
C PRO A 94 -2.20 -8.24 -6.05
N PRO A 95 -2.06 -9.34 -6.83
CA PRO A 95 -1.64 -9.27 -8.23
C PRO A 95 -2.65 -8.57 -9.15
N THR A 96 -3.91 -8.54 -8.75
CA THR A 96 -5.06 -7.88 -9.38
C THR A 96 -5.17 -6.40 -9.02
N ALA A 97 -4.45 -5.94 -7.99
CA ALA A 97 -4.50 -4.56 -7.53
C ALA A 97 -3.88 -3.62 -8.56
N THR A 98 -4.55 -2.48 -8.77
CA THR A 98 -4.03 -1.39 -9.60
C THR A 98 -3.69 -0.21 -8.71
N TRP A 99 -2.54 0.43 -8.95
CA TRP A 99 -2.03 1.46 -8.03
C TRP A 99 -1.45 2.67 -8.76
N LEU A 100 -1.51 3.81 -8.07
CA LEU A 100 -0.84 5.07 -8.44
C LEU A 100 -0.28 5.67 -7.15
N GLY A 101 0.96 6.13 -7.19
CA GLY A 101 1.58 6.69 -6.00
C GLY A 101 3.04 7.02 -6.18
N SER A 102 3.65 7.42 -5.08
CA SER A 102 5.04 7.89 -5.05
C SER A 102 5.75 7.42 -3.78
N VAL A 103 7.06 7.69 -3.76
CA VAL A 103 7.90 7.57 -2.58
C VAL A 103 8.54 8.92 -2.29
N GLU A 104 8.63 9.27 -1.02
CA GLU A 104 9.32 10.45 -0.53
C GLU A 104 10.33 10.06 0.55
N ILE A 105 11.37 10.89 0.73
CA ILE A 105 12.31 10.74 1.84
C ILE A 105 11.62 11.24 3.11
N GLY A 106 11.73 10.48 4.19
CA GLY A 106 11.17 10.83 5.50
C GLY A 106 10.05 9.90 5.93
N HIS A 107 9.09 10.46 6.67
CA HIS A 107 8.00 9.75 7.32
C HIS A 107 6.69 10.49 7.09
N THR A 108 5.62 9.77 6.78
CA THR A 108 4.28 10.34 6.66
C THR A 108 3.43 9.89 7.85
N GLU A 109 2.97 10.85 8.63
CA GLU A 109 1.91 10.62 9.63
C GLU A 109 0.58 10.42 8.91
N PHE A 110 -0.04 9.26 9.11
CA PHE A 110 -1.45 9.07 8.75
C PHE A 110 -2.30 9.82 9.79
N ALA A 111 -3.43 10.39 9.37
CA ALA A 111 -4.26 11.33 10.16
C ALA A 111 -4.20 11.14 11.69
N TRP A 112 -4.16 12.23 12.47
CA TRP A 112 -3.82 12.30 13.91
C TRP A 112 -4.33 11.18 14.85
N SER A 113 -5.42 10.46 14.51
CA SER A 113 -5.99 9.39 15.33
C SER A 113 -6.06 8.02 14.64
N ALA A 114 -5.44 7.85 13.47
CA ALA A 114 -5.53 6.61 12.71
C ALA A 114 -4.46 5.64 13.19
N GLU A 115 -4.89 4.46 13.63
CA GLU A 115 -3.99 3.39 14.04
C GLU A 115 -3.46 2.66 12.80
N PRO A 116 -2.17 2.27 12.80
CA PRO A 116 -1.64 1.48 11.71
C PRO A 116 -2.27 0.08 11.71
N VAL A 117 -2.52 -0.45 10.51
CA VAL A 117 -2.95 -1.85 10.34
C VAL A 117 -1.84 -2.82 10.71
N TRP A 118 -0.60 -2.33 10.69
CA TRP A 118 0.57 -3.03 11.19
C TRP A 118 1.64 -2.03 11.64
N SER A 119 2.30 -2.29 12.77
CA SER A 119 3.51 -1.58 13.20
C SER A 119 4.57 -2.59 13.63
N ALA A 120 5.84 -2.25 13.42
CA ALA A 120 6.91 -2.95 14.12
C ALA A 120 6.71 -2.66 15.61
N GLU A 121 6.44 -3.69 16.42
CA GLU A 121 6.48 -3.53 17.87
C GLU A 121 7.83 -2.91 18.24
N SER A 122 7.81 -1.81 19.00
CA SER A 122 9.02 -1.34 19.67
C SER A 122 9.53 -2.52 20.49
N SER A 123 10.62 -3.14 20.05
CA SER A 123 11.40 -4.03 20.90
C SER A 123 12.10 -3.16 21.95
N GLU A 124 11.32 -2.59 22.86
CA GLU A 124 11.77 -2.14 24.16
C GLU A 124 11.20 -3.12 25.18
N GLU A 125 12.06 -3.55 26.11
CA GLU A 125 11.87 -4.57 27.15
C GLU A 125 12.28 -6.02 26.80
N ASN A 126 13.61 -6.25 26.72
CA ASN A 126 14.34 -7.01 27.77
C ASN A 126 15.85 -6.74 27.70
#